data_AF-A0A1G1DAY4-F1
#
_entry.id   AF-A0A1G1DAY4-F1
#
_cell.length_a   1.000
_cell.length_b   1.000
_cell.length_c   1.000
_cell.angle_alpha   90.00
_cell.angle_beta   90.00
_cell.angle_gamma   90.00
#
_symmetry.space_group_name_H-M   'P 1'
#
loop_
_entity.id
_entity.type
_entity.pdbx_description
1 polymer ?
#
loop_
_entity_poly.entity_id
_entity_poly.type
_entity_poly.pdbx_seq_one_letter_code
_entity_poly.pdbx_strand_id
1 'polypeptide(L)'
;MKRVKKSITLFAGLIFAFTTVAGTGCARWWYKHYDAEWVVKKIDKRIEKLGLNLTDEQKGKLDSVKGKIVEHINSRRDTREKMMKLFKEESDKDTPSFDGLVASFKENHAKRSRDIDEIADMLNDFYLSLDSAQKKKVVETLRSKVNKCERWFN
;
A
#
# COMPACT_ATOMS: atom_id res chain seq x y z
N MET A 1 9.73 -25.25 -17.52
CA MET A 1 8.83 -24.86 -16.41
C MET A 1 9.47 -23.86 -15.42
N LYS A 2 9.97 -22.70 -15.86
CA LYS A 2 10.61 -21.69 -14.95
C LYS A 2 10.04 -20.25 -15.08
N ARG A 3 9.01 -20.04 -15.91
CA ARG A 3 8.54 -18.69 -16.29
C ARG A 3 7.38 -18.14 -15.43
N VAL A 4 6.67 -19.00 -14.70
CA VAL A 4 5.46 -18.61 -13.91
C VAL A 4 5.82 -17.95 -12.58
N LYS A 5 6.91 -18.38 -11.91
CA LYS A 5 7.30 -17.85 -10.58
C LYS A 5 7.77 -16.40 -10.59
N LYS A 6 8.35 -15.89 -11.69
CA LYS A 6 8.80 -14.48 -11.79
C LYS A 6 7.63 -13.49 -11.92
N SER A 7 6.46 -13.93 -12.36
CA SER A 7 5.30 -13.05 -12.56
C SER A 7 4.59 -12.67 -11.25
N ILE A 8 4.63 -13.56 -10.26
CA ILE A 8 3.98 -13.33 -8.94
C ILE A 8 4.85 -12.37 -8.10
N THR A 9 6.18 -12.49 -8.17
CA THR A 9 7.12 -11.58 -7.49
C THR A 9 7.08 -10.14 -8.03
N LEU A 10 6.69 -9.95 -9.30
CA LEU A 10 6.57 -8.63 -9.93
C LEU A 10 5.28 -7.87 -9.58
N PHE A 11 4.21 -8.57 -9.16
CA PHE A 11 2.94 -7.94 -8.78
C PHE A 11 2.94 -7.44 -7.33
N ALA A 12 3.52 -8.21 -6.38
CA ALA A 12 3.71 -7.77 -5.01
C ALA A 12 4.65 -6.55 -4.92
N GLY A 13 5.67 -6.47 -5.79
CA GLY A 13 6.65 -5.40 -5.80
C GLY A 13 6.12 -4.00 -6.11
N LEU A 14 4.98 -3.86 -6.81
CA LEU A 14 4.47 -2.53 -7.18
C LEU A 14 3.60 -1.89 -6.09
N ILE A 15 2.83 -2.69 -5.35
CA ILE A 15 2.09 -2.19 -4.18
C ILE A 15 3.07 -1.94 -3.04
N PHE A 16 4.11 -2.79 -2.90
CA PHE A 16 5.23 -2.53 -1.98
C PHE A 16 6.03 -1.29 -2.39
N ALA A 17 6.34 -1.06 -3.67
CA ALA A 17 7.04 0.16 -4.12
C ALA A 17 6.21 1.44 -3.91
N PHE A 18 4.89 1.39 -4.09
CA PHE A 18 4.02 2.54 -3.82
C PHE A 18 3.80 2.79 -2.30
N THR A 19 3.82 1.75 -1.46
CA THR A 19 3.70 1.88 0.01
C THR A 19 5.03 2.11 0.74
N THR A 20 6.17 1.74 0.15
CA THR A 20 7.51 2.01 0.69
C THR A 20 7.98 3.43 0.42
N VAL A 21 7.66 4.04 -0.73
CA VAL A 21 7.90 5.49 -0.91
C VAL A 21 7.10 6.33 0.10
N ALA A 22 5.93 5.84 0.54
CA ALA A 22 5.18 6.44 1.65
C ALA A 22 5.76 6.09 3.05
N GLY A 23 6.62 5.08 3.15
CA GLY A 23 7.16 4.55 4.41
C GLY A 23 8.62 4.87 4.71
N THR A 24 9.45 5.24 3.72
CA THR A 24 10.91 5.39 3.86
C THR A 24 11.37 6.80 4.23
N GLY A 25 10.47 7.71 4.62
CA GLY A 25 10.87 9.00 5.22
C GLY A 25 11.60 9.99 4.29
N CYS A 26 12.00 9.60 3.06
CA CYS A 26 12.61 10.48 2.08
C CYS A 26 11.62 11.50 1.48
N ALA A 27 10.32 11.32 1.71
CA ALA A 27 9.26 12.25 1.31
C ALA A 27 8.83 13.17 2.48
N ARG A 28 9.78 13.73 3.24
CA ARG A 28 9.48 14.65 4.36
C ARG A 28 8.69 15.90 3.93
N TRP A 29 8.64 16.20 2.63
CA TRP A 29 7.90 17.34 2.06
C TRP A 29 6.54 16.99 1.39
N TRP A 30 6.26 15.72 1.10
CA TRP A 30 5.01 15.30 0.41
C TRP A 30 4.00 14.61 1.34
N TYR A 31 4.31 14.49 2.63
CA TYR A 31 3.50 13.80 3.64
C TYR A 31 2.13 14.44 3.94
N LYS A 32 1.87 15.67 3.46
CA LYS A 32 0.58 16.35 3.66
C LYS A 32 -0.56 15.73 2.85
N HIS A 33 -0.28 14.84 1.90
CA HIS A 33 -1.26 14.29 0.95
C HIS A 33 -1.35 12.75 0.94
N TYR A 34 -0.71 12.04 1.88
CA TYR A 34 -0.91 10.60 2.04
C TYR A 34 -2.09 10.32 2.97
N ASP A 35 -3.25 10.90 2.62
CA ASP A 35 -4.52 10.61 3.26
C ASP A 35 -5.28 9.52 2.48
N ALA A 36 -6.21 8.85 3.15
CA ALA A 36 -6.93 7.71 2.60
C ALA A 36 -7.77 8.09 1.36
N GLU A 37 -8.38 9.28 1.37
CA GLU A 37 -9.20 9.80 0.29
C GLU A 37 -8.39 10.04 -0.99
N TRP A 38 -7.19 10.60 -0.85
CA TRP A 38 -6.28 10.85 -1.95
C TRP A 38 -5.83 9.54 -2.60
N VAL A 39 -5.51 8.52 -1.80
CA VAL A 39 -5.11 7.20 -2.31
C VAL A 39 -6.27 6.55 -3.08
N VAL A 40 -7.47 6.55 -2.52
CA VAL A 40 -8.69 6.07 -3.19
C VAL A 40 -8.93 6.80 -4.51
N LYS A 41 -8.89 8.13 -4.50
CA LYS A 41 -9.03 8.95 -5.70
C LYS A 41 -7.98 8.64 -6.77
N LYS A 42 -6.76 8.28 -6.37
CA LYS A 42 -5.70 7.87 -7.32
C LYS A 42 -5.96 6.49 -7.91
N ILE A 43 -6.54 5.57 -7.13
CA ILE A 43 -6.99 4.26 -7.64
C ILE A 43 -8.11 4.47 -8.66
N ASP A 44 -9.15 5.24 -8.32
CA ASP A 44 -10.30 5.46 -9.22
C ASP A 44 -9.87 6.11 -10.53
N LYS A 45 -9.08 7.19 -10.47
CA LYS A 45 -8.49 7.83 -11.66
C LYS A 45 -7.67 6.87 -12.52
N ARG A 46 -7.04 5.88 -11.90
CA ARG A 46 -6.21 4.91 -12.61
C ARG A 46 -7.07 3.88 -13.34
N ILE A 47 -8.13 3.40 -12.70
CA ILE A 47 -9.11 2.49 -13.30
C ILE A 47 -9.82 3.18 -14.47
N GLU A 48 -10.23 4.43 -14.29
CA GLU A 48 -10.83 5.28 -15.33
C GLU A 48 -9.87 5.45 -16.51
N LYS A 49 -8.60 5.83 -16.25
CA LYS A 49 -7.58 6.01 -17.30
C LYS A 49 -7.28 4.73 -18.07
N LEU A 50 -7.43 3.57 -17.43
CA LEU A 50 -7.26 2.28 -18.10
C LEU A 50 -8.50 1.91 -18.95
N GLY A 51 -9.62 2.61 -18.77
CA GLY A 51 -10.89 2.27 -19.40
C GLY A 51 -11.27 0.82 -19.11
N LEU A 52 -11.11 0.39 -17.84
CA LEU A 52 -11.56 -0.92 -17.40
C LEU A 52 -13.07 -0.84 -17.19
N ASN A 53 -13.82 -1.41 -18.13
CA ASN A 53 -15.27 -1.57 -17.98
C ASN A 53 -15.52 -2.71 -16.99
N LEU A 54 -15.47 -2.40 -15.70
CA LEU A 54 -15.60 -3.39 -14.62
C LEU A 54 -17.06 -3.86 -14.49
N THR A 55 -17.24 -5.16 -14.27
CA THR A 55 -18.54 -5.72 -13.83
C THR A 55 -18.84 -5.30 -12.39
N ASP A 56 -20.08 -5.45 -11.95
CA ASP A 56 -20.43 -5.09 -10.56
C ASP A 56 -19.72 -5.96 -9.52
N GLU A 57 -19.47 -7.23 -9.84
CA GLU A 57 -18.64 -8.11 -9.00
C GLU A 57 -17.19 -7.58 -8.89
N GLN A 58 -16.59 -7.17 -10.02
CA GLN A 58 -15.23 -6.63 -10.05
C GLN A 58 -15.15 -5.28 -9.32
N LYS A 59 -16.18 -4.43 -9.41
CA LYS A 59 -16.29 -3.19 -8.64
C LYS A 59 -16.34 -3.49 -7.14
N GLY A 60 -17.18 -4.44 -6.72
CA GLY A 60 -17.26 -4.85 -5.32
C GLY A 60 -15.91 -5.32 -4.76
N LYS A 61 -15.16 -6.12 -5.54
CA LYS A 61 -13.79 -6.52 -5.17
C LYS A 61 -12.85 -5.33 -5.03
N LEU A 62 -12.90 -4.39 -5.98
CA LEU A 62 -12.10 -3.17 -5.94
C LEU A 62 -12.47 -2.26 -4.75
N ASP A 63 -13.75 -2.13 -4.43
CA ASP A 63 -14.24 -1.33 -3.31
C ASP A 63 -13.80 -1.93 -1.98
N SER A 64 -13.82 -3.26 -1.83
CA SER A 64 -13.26 -3.94 -0.66
C SER A 64 -11.76 -3.67 -0.49
N VAL A 65 -10.99 -3.74 -1.59
CA VAL A 65 -9.56 -3.37 -1.58
C VAL A 65 -9.38 -1.93 -1.12
N LYS A 66 -10.14 -0.99 -1.68
CA LYS A 66 -10.08 0.43 -1.30
C LYS A 66 -10.40 0.62 0.18
N GLY A 67 -11.44 -0.05 0.68
CA GLY A 67 -11.81 -0.03 2.10
C GLY A 67 -10.67 -0.50 3.01
N LYS A 68 -10.01 -1.61 2.67
CA LYS A 68 -8.87 -2.12 3.44
C LYS A 68 -7.68 -1.16 3.43
N ILE A 69 -7.40 -0.53 2.29
CA ILE A 69 -6.36 0.50 2.18
C ILE A 69 -6.68 1.70 3.08
N VAL A 70 -7.95 2.16 3.10
CA VAL A 70 -8.41 3.25 3.96
C VAL A 70 -8.24 2.88 5.44
N GLU A 71 -8.71 1.71 5.84
CA GLU A 71 -8.54 1.18 7.21
C GLU A 71 -7.06 1.16 7.62
N HIS A 72 -6.20 0.64 6.74
CA HIS A 72 -4.77 0.59 6.99
C HIS A 72 -4.17 1.98 7.18
N ILE A 73 -4.48 2.94 6.30
CA ILE A 73 -3.97 4.32 6.38
C ILE A 73 -4.45 5.00 7.67
N ASN A 74 -5.73 4.88 7.99
CA ASN A 74 -6.30 5.49 9.20
C ASN A 74 -5.68 4.88 10.47
N SER A 75 -5.50 3.56 10.52
CA SER A 75 -4.87 2.91 11.68
C SER A 75 -3.43 3.37 11.93
N ARG A 76 -2.70 3.79 10.88
CA ARG A 76 -1.37 4.40 11.04
C ARG A 76 -1.42 5.78 11.70
N ARG A 77 -2.47 6.57 11.44
CA ARG A 77 -2.64 7.88 12.10
C ARG A 77 -2.81 7.69 13.60
N ASP A 78 -3.74 6.82 13.98
CA ASP A 78 -4.06 6.54 15.39
C ASP A 78 -2.84 5.95 16.11
N THR A 79 -2.11 5.07 15.42
CA THR A 79 -0.85 4.51 15.90
C THR A 79 0.21 5.59 16.16
N ARG A 80 0.38 6.53 15.22
CA ARG A 80 1.35 7.62 15.34
C ARG A 80 1.00 8.53 16.51
N GLU A 81 -0.28 8.85 16.70
CA GLU A 81 -0.76 9.63 17.84
C GLU A 81 -0.47 8.90 19.16
N LYS A 82 -0.76 7.60 19.25
CA LYS A 82 -0.43 6.77 20.43
C LYS A 82 1.06 6.75 20.73
N MET A 83 1.91 6.53 19.72
CA MET A 83 3.37 6.53 19.90
C MET A 83 3.89 7.90 20.35
N MET A 84 3.33 8.99 19.84
CA MET A 84 3.76 10.34 20.19
C MET A 84 3.32 10.74 21.60
N LYS A 85 2.15 10.27 22.04
CA LYS A 85 1.72 10.38 23.43
C LYS A 85 2.65 9.63 24.38
N LEU A 86 2.97 8.36 24.08
CA LEU A 86 3.92 7.57 24.87
C LEU A 86 5.30 8.22 24.93
N PHE A 87 5.78 8.75 23.80
CA PHE A 87 7.09 9.42 23.77
C PHE A 87 7.12 10.66 24.67
N LYS A 88 6.05 11.47 24.63
CA LYS A 88 5.91 12.64 25.48
C LYS A 88 5.82 12.27 26.96
N GLU A 89 5.02 11.24 27.29
CA GLU A 89 4.87 10.75 28.66
C GLU A 89 6.20 10.22 29.24
N GLU A 90 7.03 9.56 28.44
CA GLU A 90 8.35 9.08 28.89
C GLU A 90 9.40 10.20 28.95
N SER A 91 9.32 11.21 28.07
CA SER A 91 10.27 12.33 28.08
C SER A 91 10.15 13.24 29.30
N ASP A 92 8.97 13.27 29.91
CA ASP A 92 8.67 14.13 31.07
C ASP A 92 9.06 13.46 32.41
N LYS A 93 9.60 12.23 32.40
CA LYS A 93 10.03 11.49 33.59
C LYS A 93 11.50 11.72 33.92
N ASP A 94 11.83 11.76 35.22
CA ASP A 94 13.21 11.86 35.72
C ASP A 94 14.08 10.65 35.30
N THR A 95 13.46 9.47 35.15
CA THR A 95 14.08 8.24 34.63
C THR A 95 13.19 7.63 33.53
N PRO A 96 13.41 7.98 32.25
CA PRO A 96 12.63 7.47 31.13
C PRO A 96 12.80 5.95 30.92
N SER A 97 11.73 5.27 30.50
CA SER A 97 11.79 3.89 30.01
C SER A 97 11.29 3.80 28.58
N PHE A 98 12.02 3.08 27.72
CA PHE A 98 11.66 2.92 26.31
C PHE A 98 10.94 1.60 26.02
N ASP A 99 10.73 0.73 27.01
CA ASP A 99 10.18 -0.60 26.78
C ASP A 99 8.76 -0.55 26.18
N GLY A 100 7.92 0.37 26.66
CA GLY A 100 6.58 0.59 26.12
C GLY A 100 6.58 1.12 24.68
N LEU A 101 7.57 1.96 24.33
CA LEU A 101 7.77 2.46 22.97
C LEU A 101 8.25 1.35 22.03
N VAL A 102 9.18 0.52 22.47
CA VAL A 102 9.69 -0.63 21.70
C VAL A 102 8.61 -1.67 21.49
N ALA A 103 7.83 -2.00 22.52
CA ALA A 103 6.70 -2.92 22.42
C ALA A 103 5.65 -2.41 21.43
N SER A 104 5.24 -1.15 21.56
CA SER A 104 4.30 -0.51 20.64
C SER A 104 4.82 -0.51 19.20
N PHE A 105 6.10 -0.17 18.99
CA PHE A 105 6.71 -0.20 17.67
C PHE A 105 6.65 -1.59 17.03
N LYS A 106 6.99 -2.65 17.78
CA LYS A 106 6.94 -4.04 17.30
C LYS A 106 5.53 -4.47 16.93
N GLU A 107 4.55 -4.14 17.76
CA GLU A 107 3.13 -4.42 17.51
C GLU A 107 2.67 -3.75 16.20
N ASN A 108 2.98 -2.47 16.04
CA ASN A 108 2.63 -1.69 14.86
C ASN A 108 3.30 -2.21 13.59
N HIS A 109 4.57 -2.61 13.68
CA HIS A 109 5.29 -3.22 12.57
C HIS A 109 4.63 -4.54 12.15
N ALA A 110 4.31 -5.41 13.11
CA ALA A 110 3.66 -6.69 12.83
C ALA A 110 2.26 -6.51 12.22
N LYS A 111 1.45 -5.58 12.75
CA LYS A 111 0.15 -5.23 12.19
C LYS A 111 0.30 -4.72 10.75
N ARG A 112 1.21 -3.77 10.53
CA ARG A 112 1.46 -3.21 9.20
C ARG A 112 1.86 -4.27 8.19
N SER A 113 2.70 -5.23 8.57
CA SER A 113 3.08 -6.33 7.68
C SER A 113 1.85 -7.12 7.24
N ARG A 114 1.02 -7.56 8.20
CA ARG A 114 -0.20 -8.32 7.91
C ARG A 114 -1.17 -7.55 7.02
N ASP A 115 -1.40 -6.26 7.32
CA ASP A 115 -2.30 -5.43 6.51
C ASP A 115 -1.81 -5.32 5.06
N ILE A 116 -0.49 -5.19 4.84
CA ILE A 116 0.08 -5.09 3.49
C ILE A 116 -0.05 -6.41 2.75
N ASP A 117 0.21 -7.53 3.42
CA ASP A 117 0.07 -8.88 2.83
C ASP A 117 -1.39 -9.11 2.40
N GLU A 118 -2.35 -8.79 3.27
CA GLU A 118 -3.78 -8.91 2.98
C GLU A 118 -4.21 -8.02 1.80
N ILE A 119 -3.77 -6.75 1.77
CA ILE A 119 -4.05 -5.85 0.64
C ILE A 119 -3.47 -6.41 -0.67
N ALA A 120 -2.28 -7.02 -0.63
CA ALA A 120 -1.66 -7.61 -1.81
C ALA A 120 -2.46 -8.82 -2.33
N ASP A 121 -2.93 -9.69 -1.43
CA ASP A 121 -3.77 -10.83 -1.77
C ASP A 121 -5.10 -10.37 -2.39
N MET A 122 -5.78 -9.39 -1.78
CA MET A 122 -7.04 -8.84 -2.31
C MET A 122 -6.86 -8.18 -3.69
N LEU A 123 -5.73 -7.50 -3.92
CA LEU A 123 -5.41 -6.93 -5.23
C LEU A 123 -5.12 -8.00 -6.29
N ASN A 124 -4.50 -9.11 -5.89
CA ASN A 124 -4.32 -10.26 -6.76
C ASN A 124 -5.68 -10.89 -7.12
N ASP A 125 -6.58 -11.05 -6.15
CA ASP A 125 -7.92 -11.59 -6.38
C ASP A 125 -8.75 -10.69 -7.30
N PHE A 126 -8.67 -9.37 -7.11
CA PHE A 126 -9.24 -8.41 -8.05
C PHE A 126 -8.66 -8.62 -9.47
N TYR A 127 -7.34 -8.68 -9.61
CA TYR A 127 -6.71 -8.90 -10.92
C TYR A 127 -7.12 -10.23 -11.55
N LEU A 128 -7.21 -11.31 -10.79
CA LEU A 128 -7.61 -12.62 -11.28
C LEU A 128 -9.06 -12.63 -11.76
N SER A 129 -9.94 -11.81 -11.17
CA SER A 129 -11.34 -11.64 -11.61
C SER A 129 -11.50 -10.89 -12.93
N LEU A 130 -10.45 -10.22 -13.42
CA LEU A 130 -10.48 -9.50 -14.70
C LEU A 130 -10.49 -10.46 -15.89
N ASP A 131 -11.15 -10.06 -16.98
CA ASP A 131 -11.08 -10.78 -18.25
C ASP A 131 -9.73 -10.58 -18.95
N SER A 132 -9.49 -11.33 -20.03
CA SER A 132 -8.23 -11.30 -20.79
C SER A 132 -7.89 -9.92 -21.35
N ALA A 133 -8.88 -9.16 -21.81
CA ALA A 133 -8.69 -7.83 -22.39
C ALA A 133 -8.37 -6.79 -21.30
N GLN A 134 -9.09 -6.84 -20.18
CA GLN A 134 -8.84 -6.03 -18.98
C GLN A 134 -7.45 -6.32 -18.40
N LYS A 135 -7.07 -7.60 -18.23
CA LYS A 135 -5.74 -8.02 -17.76
C LYS A 135 -4.62 -7.48 -18.65
N LYS A 136 -4.81 -7.54 -19.98
CA LYS A 136 -3.84 -7.01 -20.95
C LYS A 136 -3.58 -5.51 -20.74
N LYS A 137 -4.63 -4.70 -20.57
CA LYS A 137 -4.51 -3.25 -20.30
C LYS A 137 -3.72 -2.97 -19.01
N VAL A 138 -3.99 -3.74 -17.95
CA VAL A 138 -3.27 -3.65 -16.68
C VAL A 138 -1.79 -3.98 -16.86
N VAL A 139 -1.47 -5.12 -17.51
CA VAL A 139 -0.10 -5.60 -17.72
C VAL A 139 0.72 -4.69 -18.62
N GLU A 140 0.16 -4.18 -19.72
CA GLU A 140 0.85 -3.24 -20.62
C GLU A 140 1.23 -1.96 -19.89
N THR A 141 0.29 -1.46 -19.10
CA THR A 141 0.49 -0.28 -18.27
C THR A 141 1.55 -0.51 -17.19
N LEU A 142 1.59 -1.73 -16.62
CA LEU A 142 2.62 -2.15 -15.67
C LEU A 142 4.01 -2.16 -16.32
N ARG A 143 4.12 -2.84 -17.45
CA ARG A 143 5.35 -2.95 -18.23
C ARG A 143 5.90 -1.58 -18.62
N SER A 144 5.03 -0.67 -19.07
CA SER A 144 5.42 0.71 -19.38
C SER A 144 6.04 1.44 -18.19
N LYS A 145 5.51 1.21 -16.97
CA LYS A 145 6.05 1.80 -15.75
C LYS A 145 7.38 1.16 -15.33
N VAL A 146 7.47 -0.17 -15.36
CA VAL A 146 8.72 -0.88 -15.03
C VAL A 146 9.84 -0.44 -15.97
N ASN A 147 9.60 -0.41 -17.28
CA ASN A 147 10.58 0.06 -18.26
C ASN A 147 10.95 1.55 -18.09
N LYS A 148 10.08 2.35 -17.48
CA LYS A 148 10.42 3.73 -17.09
C LYS A 148 11.29 3.77 -15.85
N CYS A 149 11.09 2.87 -14.89
CA CYS A 149 11.90 2.76 -13.68
C CYS A 149 13.29 2.17 -13.95
N GLU A 150 13.40 1.14 -14.79
CA GLU A 150 14.69 0.54 -15.18
C GLU A 150 15.65 1.56 -15.82
N ARG A 151 15.10 2.57 -16.52
CA ARG A 151 15.88 3.71 -17.06
C ARG A 151 16.53 4.61 -16.03
N TRP A 152 16.21 4.47 -14.74
CA TRP A 152 16.87 5.21 -13.65
C TRP A 152 17.98 4.42 -12.98
N PHE A 153 18.07 3.11 -13.27
CA PHE A 153 19.08 2.22 -12.70
C PHE A 153 20.22 1.87 -13.67
N ASN A 154 20.04 2.17 -14.96
CA ASN A 154 21.07 2.13 -16.00
C ASN A 154 21.47 3.56 -16.38
#